data_AF-A0A7C1NR64-F1
#
_entry.id   AF-A0A7C1NR64-F1
#
_cell.length_a   1.000
_cell.length_b   1.000
_cell.length_c   1.000
_cell.angle_alpha   90.00
_cell.angle_beta   90.00
_cell.angle_gamma   90.00
#
_symmetry.space_group_name_H-M   'P 1'
#
loop_
_entity.id
_entity.type
_entity.pdbx_description
1 polymer ?
#
loop_
_entity_poly.entity_id
_entity_poly.type
_entity_poly.pdbx_seq_one_letter_code
_entity_poly.pdbx_strand_id
1 'polypeptide(L)' 'MKSISDIKQREVFVEWVREMLDDQTINGDDNFLDIGGNSLLAIELIARYEHEYGVKISMLNLLQSSID' A
#
# COMPACT_ATOMS: atom_id res chain seq x y z
N MET A 1 5.06 -3.07 -15.22
CA MET A 1 4.95 -2.62 -13.82
C MET A 1 3.52 -2.93 -13.39
N LYS A 2 3.29 -3.67 -12.31
CA LYS A 2 1.95 -4.09 -11.89
C LYS A 2 1.45 -3.14 -10.78
N SER A 3 0.28 -2.55 -10.97
CA SER A 3 -0.48 -1.79 -9.96
C SER A 3 -1.49 -2.72 -9.28
N ILE A 4 -2.06 -2.30 -8.16
CA ILE A 4 -3.12 -3.01 -7.45
C ILE A 4 -4.37 -3.00 -8.33
N SER A 5 -4.49 -4.00 -9.19
CA SER A 5 -5.44 -4.00 -10.32
C SER A 5 -6.84 -4.50 -9.98
N ASP A 6 -7.03 -5.08 -8.78
CA ASP A 6 -8.32 -5.58 -8.29
C ASP A 6 -8.81 -4.69 -7.14
N ILE A 7 -10.07 -4.23 -7.20
CA ILE A 7 -10.71 -3.40 -6.17
C ILE A 7 -10.57 -4.05 -4.79
N LYS A 8 -10.71 -5.38 -4.72
CA LYS A 8 -10.60 -6.12 -3.46
C LYS A 8 -9.17 -6.14 -2.92
N GLN A 9 -8.17 -6.24 -3.80
CA GLN A 9 -6.76 -6.17 -3.40
C GLN A 9 -6.42 -4.78 -2.86
N ARG A 10 -7.02 -3.74 -3.45
CA ARG A 10 -6.86 -2.35 -3.00
C ARG A 10 -7.45 -2.12 -1.63
N GLU A 11 -8.68 -2.57 -1.40
CA GLU A 11 -9.31 -2.48 -0.08
C GLU A 11 -8.47 -3.18 1.00
N VAL A 12 -8.01 -4.41 0.75
CA VAL A 12 -7.16 -5.15 1.70
C VAL A 12 -5.83 -4.44 1.94
N PHE A 13 -5.21 -3.87 0.90
CA PHE A 13 -3.98 -3.12 1.05
C PHE A 13 -4.19 -1.87 1.93
N VAL A 14 -5.28 -1.13 1.73
CA VAL A 14 -5.65 0.02 2.57
C VAL A 14 -5.85 -0.40 4.02
N GLU A 15 -6.52 -1.52 4.28
CA GLU A 15 -6.68 -2.04 5.65
C GLU A 15 -5.33 -2.32 6.31
N TRP A 16 -4.37 -2.92 5.60
CA TRP A 16 -3.03 -3.14 6.16
C TRP A 16 -2.31 -1.84 6.49
N VAL A 17 -2.48 -0.81 5.64
CA VAL A 17 -1.92 0.52 5.89
C VAL A 17 -2.56 1.14 7.15
N ARG A 18 -3.89 1.05 7.30
CA ARG A 18 -4.63 1.51 8.49
C ARG A 18 -4.15 0.83 9.77
N GLU A 19 -3.96 -0.49 9.72
CA GLU A 19 -3.45 -1.29 10.84
C GLU A 19 -2.02 -0.89 11.22
N MET A 20 -1.14 -0.68 10.24
CA MET A 20 0.26 -0.34 10.48
C MET A 20 0.49 1.08 10.98
N LEU A 21 -0.38 2.02 10.59
CA LEU A 21 -0.31 3.43 10.99
C LEU A 21 -1.24 3.78 12.17
N ASP A 22 -2.04 2.82 12.65
CA ASP A 22 -3.06 3.01 13.68
C ASP A 22 -4.03 4.17 13.35
N ASP A 23 -4.41 4.28 12.07
CA ASP A 23 -5.26 5.36 11.57
C ASP A 23 -6.34 4.80 10.62
N GLN A 24 -7.58 4.80 11.09
CA GLN A 24 -8.75 4.29 10.36
C GLN A 24 -9.32 5.28 9.33
N THR A 25 -8.79 6.50 9.27
CA THR A 25 -9.28 7.57 8.39
C THR A 25 -8.63 7.55 7.00
N ILE A 26 -7.54 6.80 6.84
CA ILE A 26 -6.79 6.64 5.59
C ILE A 26 -7.69 6.05 4.50
N ASN A 27 -7.66 6.63 3.30
CA ASN A 27 -8.38 6.20 2.12
C ASN A 27 -7.41 5.68 1.04
N GLY A 28 -7.92 4.89 0.10
CA GLY A 28 -7.10 4.39 -1.02
C GLY A 28 -6.56 5.50 -1.92
N ASP A 29 -7.15 6.68 -1.93
CA ASP A 29 -6.67 7.79 -2.78
C ASP A 29 -5.59 8.64 -2.09
N ASP A 30 -5.29 8.37 -0.81
CA ASP A 30 -4.30 9.12 -0.06
C ASP A 30 -2.88 8.80 -0.55
N ASN A 31 -2.01 9.82 -0.53
CA ASN A 31 -0.60 9.60 -0.79
C ASN A 31 0.04 8.92 0.41
N PHE A 32 0.72 7.79 0.17
CA PHE A 32 1.31 6.97 1.22
C PHE A 32 2.29 7.74 2.12
N LEU A 33 3.07 8.68 1.58
CA LEU A 33 3.99 9.49 2.36
C LEU A 33 3.27 10.56 3.19
N ASP A 34 2.20 11.14 2.68
CA ASP A 34 1.46 12.22 3.35
C ASP A 34 0.72 11.71 4.61
N ILE A 35 0.33 10.44 4.62
CA ILE A 35 -0.32 9.79 5.77
C ILE A 35 0.66 9.18 6.78
N GLY A 36 1.98 9.42 6.62
CA GLY A 36 3.01 8.93 7.54
C GLY A 36 3.66 7.61 7.13
N GLY A 37 3.36 7.10 5.94
CA GLY A 37 4.09 5.99 5.34
C GLY A 37 5.57 6.34 5.10
N ASN A 38 6.41 5.32 5.16
CA ASN A 38 7.86 5.45 4.99
C ASN A 38 8.44 4.20 4.31
N SER A 39 9.74 4.24 3.97
CA SER A 39 10.40 3.16 3.25
C SER A 39 10.36 1.81 3.97
N LEU A 40 10.38 1.79 5.30
CA LEU A 40 10.33 0.54 6.06
C LEU A 40 8.94 -0.11 5.96
N LEU A 41 7.89 0.68 6.22
CA LEU A 41 6.51 0.24 6.06
C LEU A 41 6.21 -0.19 4.61
N ALA A 42 6.73 0.55 3.64
CA ALA A 42 6.59 0.21 2.22
C ALA A 42 7.24 -1.15 1.89
N ILE A 43 8.44 -1.44 2.41
CA ILE A 43 9.10 -2.74 2.22
C ILE A 43 8.24 -3.87 2.80
N GLU A 44 7.71 -3.68 4.01
CA GLU A 44 6.88 -4.67 4.68
C GLU A 44 5.56 -4.92 3.94
N LEU A 45 4.88 -3.85 3.50
CA LEU A 45 3.64 -3.94 2.72
C LEU A 45 3.86 -4.61 1.37
N ILE A 46 4.92 -4.25 0.64
CA ILE A 46 5.25 -4.83 -0.67
C ILE A 46 5.56 -6.32 -0.50
N ALA A 47 6.34 -6.70 0.52
CA ALA A 47 6.67 -8.10 0.78
C ALA A 47 5.42 -8.92 1.16
N ARG A 48 4.54 -8.37 2.00
CA ARG A 48 3.26 -9.01 2.36
C ARG A 48 2.37 -9.18 1.14
N TYR A 49 2.23 -8.14 0.33
CA TYR A 49 1.40 -8.17 -0.88
C TYR A 49 1.92 -9.17 -1.92
N GLU A 50 3.24 -9.22 -2.13
CA GLU A 50 3.87 -10.20 -3.02
C GLU A 50 3.66 -11.63 -2.51
N HIS A 51 3.74 -11.85 -1.19
CA HIS A 51 3.50 -13.16 -0.58
C HIS A 51 2.04 -13.62 -0.72
N GLU A 52 1.05 -12.74 -0.52
CA GLU A 52 -0.36 -13.12 -0.59
C GLU A 52 -0.89 -13.23 -2.03
N TYR A 53 -0.45 -12.36 -2.94
CA TYR A 53 -1.04 -12.24 -4.27
C TYR A 53 -0.09 -12.65 -5.42
N GLY A 54 1.18 -12.91 -5.13
CA GLY A 54 2.19 -13.20 -6.18
C GLY A 54 2.45 -12.01 -7.11
N VAL A 55 2.09 -10.79 -6.67
CA VAL A 55 2.22 -9.56 -7.43
C VAL A 55 3.22 -8.66 -6.74
N LYS A 56 4.27 -8.28 -7.47
CA LYS A 56 5.27 -7.34 -6.98
C LYS A 56 4.86 -5.90 -7.28
N ILE A 57 4.66 -5.11 -6.23
CA ILE A 57 4.43 -3.66 -6.31
C ILE A 57 5.78 -2.95 -6.46
N SER A 58 5.82 -1.90 -7.28
CA SER A 58 6.98 -1.04 -7.42
C SER A 58 7.11 -0.12 -6.21
N MET A 59 8.25 -0.14 -5.53
CA MET A 59 8.56 0.78 -4.44
C MET A 59 8.41 2.25 -4.86
N LEU A 60 8.91 2.61 -6.04
CA LEU A 60 8.78 3.99 -6.52
C LEU A 60 7.33 4.38 -6.75
N ASN A 61 6.46 3.45 -7.17
CA ASN A 61 5.05 3.77 -7.38
C ASN A 61 4.36 4.06 -6.04
N LEU A 62 4.58 3.19 -5.04
CA LEU A 62 3.97 3.37 -3.72
C LEU A 62 4.42 4.68 -3.04
N LEU A 63 5.67 5.11 -3.24
CA LEU A 63 6.19 6.33 -2.64
C LEU A 63 5.87 7.62 -3.44
N GLN A 64 5.64 7.52 -4.75
CA GLN A 64 5.43 8.70 -5.61
C GLN A 64 3.97 8.92 -6.01
N SER A 65 3.09 7.94 -5.81
CA SER A 65 1.68 7.98 -6.20
C SER A 65 0.77 7.79 -4.98
N SER A 66 -0.52 8.08 -5.13
CA SER A 66 -1.57 7.64 -4.19
C SER A 66 -1.53 6.12 -4.01
N ILE A 67 -2.20 5.59 -2.97
CA ILE A 67 -2.32 4.14 -2.71
C ILE A 67 -3.08 3.45 -3.88
N ASP A 68 -2.36 3.17 -4.97
CA ASP A 68 -2.80 2.53 -6.23
C ASP A 68 -1.85 1.41 -6.70
#